data_AF-A0A3M7NYE2-F1
#
_entry.id   AF-A0A3M7NYE2-F1
#
_cell.length_a   1.000
_cell.length_b   1.000
_cell.length_c   1.000
_cell.angle_alpha   90.00
_cell.angle_beta   90.00
_cell.angle_gamma   90.00
#
_symmetry.space_group_name_H-M   'P 1'
#
loop_
_entity.id
_entity.type
_entity.pdbx_description
1 polymer ?
#
loop_
_entity_poly.entity_id
_entity_poly.type
_entity_poly.pdbx_seq_one_letter_code
_entity_poly.pdbx_strand_id
1 'polypeptide(L)'
;MGRKKIIIDTDPGIDDVLAILLALSMPTEIEVVLLSVTFGNTDVDKSLRNLLSLLHVLQKESEWRQQQDRRSNVELWGASGKKPIVAVGAAASMTGQAHDCDCFHGIDGLGGIHEKMPEYSPPREWCQLFSDDAREGAKNANSALPFEISRMHAAAEMLKILQEHPPDTITIVALGPLTNCALAASRDPATFLRCKELVVMGGAVHVPGNTTPFAEANIYADAHAAALVFSLTFPDPSLTMPSSFGPASSTASETSVAHGQAKRCLSLTLFPLDITTTHLMHREDFNQAMANDVEDDSPLARWVSTCVSALFDKVASQTRAIGGHCGSSTNTAVQLHDPLCIWYAITSDVLEWKTAVDGGCEDIRIETTESGYLEVVKYLYEHGADVDIHTATKNGWTPLNAAANNGHLEVVKYLYEHGADVDIHHPTKN
;
A
#
# COMPACT_ATOMS: atom_id res chain seq x y z
N MET A 1 -28.78 9.72 -0.50
CA MET A 1 -28.00 8.61 0.07
C MET A 1 -27.15 9.16 1.20
N GLY A 2 -26.88 8.38 2.25
CA GLY A 2 -25.95 8.80 3.31
C GLY A 2 -24.50 8.77 2.81
N ARG A 3 -23.61 9.48 3.49
CA ARG A 3 -22.15 9.47 3.20
C ARG A 3 -21.58 8.05 3.31
N LYS A 4 -20.74 7.67 2.36
CA LYS A 4 -20.01 6.41 2.40
C LYS A 4 -18.97 6.49 3.50
N LYS A 5 -18.92 5.51 4.39
CA LYS A 5 -17.91 5.46 5.45
C LYS A 5 -16.75 4.59 4.99
N ILE A 6 -15.54 5.11 5.09
CA ILE A 6 -14.34 4.37 4.68
C ILE A 6 -13.30 4.29 5.78
N ILE A 7 -12.63 3.15 5.84
CA ILE A 7 -11.35 2.97 6.52
C ILE A 7 -10.28 3.07 5.45
N ILE A 8 -9.23 3.86 5.69
CA ILE A 8 -8.03 3.89 4.83
C ILE A 8 -6.91 3.22 5.62
N ASP A 9 -6.35 2.13 5.09
CA ASP A 9 -5.18 1.43 5.61
C ASP A 9 -3.99 1.72 4.68
N THR A 10 -2.97 2.42 5.18
CA THR A 10 -1.99 3.15 4.36
C THR A 10 -0.61 3.14 5.01
N ASP A 11 0.42 3.32 4.19
CA ASP A 11 1.84 3.43 4.54
C ASP A 11 2.41 4.73 3.94
N PRO A 12 2.03 5.91 4.45
CA PRO A 12 2.01 7.14 3.67
C PRO A 12 3.30 7.49 2.93
N GLY A 13 3.29 7.22 1.62
CA GLY A 13 4.12 7.79 0.57
C GLY A 13 3.47 9.02 -0.06
N ILE A 14 4.02 9.46 -1.20
CA ILE A 14 3.58 10.70 -1.86
C ILE A 14 2.19 10.51 -2.49
N ASP A 15 1.94 9.36 -3.11
CA ASP A 15 0.66 8.97 -3.69
C ASP A 15 -0.41 8.66 -2.63
N ASP A 16 -0.08 8.00 -1.52
CA ASP A 16 -0.98 7.82 -0.37
C ASP A 16 -1.49 9.17 0.15
N VAL A 17 -0.57 10.14 0.31
CA VAL A 17 -0.90 11.49 0.76
C VAL A 17 -1.91 12.16 -0.18
N LEU A 18 -1.73 12.01 -1.50
CA LEU A 18 -2.68 12.52 -2.49
C LEU A 18 -4.04 11.80 -2.39
N ALA A 19 -4.05 10.49 -2.11
CA ALA A 19 -5.26 9.71 -1.93
C ALA A 19 -6.05 10.14 -0.68
N ILE A 20 -5.36 10.33 0.44
CA ILE A 20 -5.96 10.83 1.68
C ILE A 20 -6.49 12.26 1.47
N LEU A 21 -5.73 13.13 0.80
CA LEU A 21 -6.18 14.48 0.46
C LEU A 21 -7.45 14.46 -0.40
N LEU A 22 -7.52 13.58 -1.40
CA LEU A 22 -8.71 13.40 -2.22
C LEU A 22 -9.92 12.98 -1.37
N ALA A 23 -9.74 12.00 -0.49
CA ALA A 23 -10.81 11.54 0.41
C ALA A 23 -11.34 12.65 1.33
N LEU A 24 -10.43 13.43 1.93
CA LEU A 24 -10.76 14.52 2.85
C LEU A 24 -11.33 15.75 2.13
N SER A 25 -11.04 15.93 0.84
CA SER A 25 -11.58 17.02 0.03
C SER A 25 -13.06 16.83 -0.36
N MET A 26 -13.62 15.63 -0.17
CA MET A 26 -14.98 15.26 -0.56
C MET A 26 -15.84 14.84 0.66
N PRO A 27 -15.98 15.71 1.69
CA PRO A 27 -16.61 15.33 2.95
C PRO A 27 -18.14 15.20 2.88
N THR A 28 -18.74 15.53 1.73
CA THR A 28 -20.17 15.35 1.41
C THR A 28 -20.46 13.97 0.82
N GLU A 29 -19.44 13.30 0.30
CA GLU A 29 -19.51 11.99 -0.37
C GLU A 29 -19.00 10.90 0.56
N ILE A 30 -17.86 11.16 1.23
CA ILE A 30 -17.15 10.20 2.08
C ILE A 30 -16.96 10.73 3.51
N GLU A 31 -17.05 9.83 4.48
CA GLU A 31 -16.62 10.02 5.87
C GLU A 31 -15.46 9.03 6.14
N VAL A 32 -14.23 9.56 6.28
CA VAL A 32 -13.07 8.76 6.67
C VAL A 32 -13.15 8.49 8.18
N VAL A 33 -13.45 7.24 8.56
CA VAL A 33 -13.66 6.88 9.97
C VAL A 33 -12.36 6.47 10.67
N LEU A 34 -11.42 5.88 9.92
CA LEU A 34 -10.13 5.42 10.41
C LEU A 34 -9.06 5.63 9.35
N LEU A 35 -7.95 6.21 9.80
CA LEU A 35 -6.65 6.21 9.14
C LEU A 35 -5.78 5.20 9.90
N SER A 36 -5.67 4.00 9.33
CA SER A 36 -4.87 2.89 9.83
C SER A 36 -3.50 2.95 9.17
N VAL A 37 -2.43 2.95 9.97
CA VAL A 37 -1.04 3.06 9.47
C VAL A 37 -0.34 1.70 9.51
N THR A 38 0.40 1.37 8.46
CA THR A 38 1.29 0.19 8.39
C THR A 38 2.68 0.57 7.85
N PHE A 39 3.61 -0.38 7.90
CA PHE A 39 4.88 -0.32 7.16
C PHE A 39 4.64 -0.53 5.65
N GLY A 40 5.62 -0.16 4.83
CA GLY A 40 5.65 -0.39 3.38
C GLY A 40 6.68 0.53 2.73
N ASN A 41 6.23 1.60 2.07
CA ASN A 41 7.06 2.70 1.56
C ASN A 41 8.13 3.18 2.55
N THR A 42 7.78 3.20 3.83
CA THR A 42 8.71 3.40 4.95
C THR A 42 8.38 2.48 6.12
N ASP A 43 9.23 2.47 7.15
CA ASP A 43 8.88 1.87 8.43
C ASP A 43 7.65 2.56 9.06
N VAL A 44 6.92 1.83 9.91
CA VAL A 44 5.64 2.29 10.45
C VAL A 44 5.74 3.60 11.24
N ASP A 45 6.88 3.89 11.88
CA ASP A 45 7.09 5.12 12.64
C ASP A 45 7.23 6.34 11.71
N LYS A 46 7.94 6.18 10.59
CA LYS A 46 7.98 7.19 9.53
C LYS A 46 6.63 7.33 8.83
N SER A 47 5.95 6.24 8.51
CA SER A 47 4.59 6.26 7.95
C SER A 47 3.63 7.04 8.86
N LEU A 48 3.70 6.83 10.18
CA LEU A 48 2.93 7.59 11.15
C LEU A 48 3.33 9.07 11.13
N ARG A 49 4.63 9.39 11.12
CA ARG A 49 5.13 10.76 11.06
C ARG A 49 4.62 11.48 9.81
N ASN A 50 4.60 10.81 8.66
CA ASN A 50 4.10 11.33 7.39
C ASN A 50 2.60 11.65 7.47
N LEU A 51 1.80 10.73 7.99
CA LEU A 51 0.37 10.96 8.23
C LEU A 51 0.13 12.17 9.16
N LEU A 52 0.85 12.22 10.27
CA LEU A 52 0.72 13.31 11.24
C LEU A 52 1.18 14.65 10.65
N SER A 53 2.18 14.65 9.77
CA SER A 53 2.60 15.81 8.98
C SER A 53 1.47 16.32 8.10
N LEU A 54 0.81 15.43 7.35
CA LEU A 54 -0.34 15.78 6.51
C LEU A 54 -1.45 16.44 7.36
N LEU A 55 -1.82 15.82 8.48
CA LEU A 55 -2.85 16.35 9.37
C LEU A 55 -2.45 17.69 10.00
N HIS A 56 -1.16 17.89 10.28
CA HIS A 56 -0.62 19.17 10.78
C HIS A 56 -0.66 20.28 9.71
N VAL A 57 -0.29 19.95 8.47
CA VAL A 57 -0.36 20.87 7.32
C VAL A 57 -1.80 21.27 7.05
N LEU A 58 -2.71 20.32 7.09
CA LEU A 58 -4.15 20.55 6.94
C LEU A 58 -4.71 21.48 8.02
N GLN A 59 -4.26 21.34 9.27
CA GLN A 59 -4.60 22.29 10.34
C GLN A 59 -4.08 23.71 10.03
N LYS A 60 -2.81 23.84 9.62
CA LYS A 60 -2.23 25.15 9.23
C LYS A 60 -2.95 25.77 8.05
N GLU A 61 -3.32 24.97 7.06
CA GLU A 61 -4.07 25.40 5.89
C GLU A 61 -5.44 25.97 6.28
N SER A 62 -6.15 25.29 7.18
CA SER A 62 -7.43 25.78 7.72
C SER A 62 -7.25 27.11 8.45
N GLU A 63 -6.25 27.23 9.31
CA GLU A 63 -5.94 28.47 10.04
C GLU A 63 -5.57 29.63 9.09
N TRP A 64 -4.77 29.34 8.07
CA TRP A 64 -4.38 30.31 7.03
C TRP A 64 -5.59 30.78 6.22
N ARG A 65 -6.47 29.89 5.76
CA ARG A 65 -7.69 30.26 5.00
C ARG A 65 -8.63 31.14 5.82
N GLN A 66 -8.77 30.86 7.12
CA GLN A 66 -9.60 31.68 8.03
C GLN A 66 -9.07 33.12 8.16
N GLN A 67 -7.74 33.30 8.17
CA GLN A 67 -7.12 34.63 8.28
C GLN A 67 -7.27 35.46 7.00
N GLN A 68 -7.37 34.82 5.83
CA GLN A 68 -7.42 35.48 4.53
C GLN A 68 -8.82 36.01 4.14
N ASP A 69 -9.84 35.88 5.00
CA ASP A 69 -11.27 36.17 4.70
C ASP A 69 -11.77 35.53 3.37
N ARG A 70 -11.08 34.48 2.91
CA ARG A 70 -11.53 33.67 1.79
C ARG A 70 -12.73 32.87 2.28
N ARG A 71 -13.93 33.32 1.91
CA ARG A 71 -15.20 32.60 2.12
C ARG A 71 -15.06 31.13 1.72
N SER A 72 -14.85 30.25 2.68
CA SER A 72 -15.54 28.97 2.85
C SER A 72 -14.88 28.23 3.99
N ASN A 73 -15.71 27.76 4.91
CA ASN A 73 -15.30 26.86 5.97
C ASN A 73 -14.69 25.62 5.29
N VAL A 74 -13.36 25.52 5.26
CA VAL A 74 -12.73 24.20 5.15
C VAL A 74 -13.01 23.53 6.47
N GLU A 75 -14.23 23.03 6.62
CA GLU A 75 -14.50 21.99 7.59
C GLU A 75 -13.72 20.78 7.08
N LEU A 76 -12.47 20.66 7.53
CA LEU A 76 -11.58 19.52 7.30
C LEU A 76 -12.32 18.17 7.43
N TRP A 77 -13.37 18.16 8.25
CA TRP A 77 -14.15 17.00 8.66
C TRP A 77 -15.63 17.07 8.21
N GLY A 78 -15.93 18.01 7.31
CA GLY A 78 -17.28 18.37 6.84
C GLY A 78 -18.26 18.75 7.94
N ALA A 79 -19.53 18.79 7.56
CA ALA A 79 -20.64 19.20 8.44
C ALA A 79 -20.81 18.35 9.71
N SER A 80 -20.23 17.15 9.76
CA SER A 80 -20.21 16.33 10.99
C SER A 80 -19.20 16.80 12.03
N GLY A 81 -18.14 17.51 11.62
CA GLY A 81 -17.01 17.85 12.49
C GLY A 81 -16.26 16.63 13.05
N LYS A 82 -16.56 15.42 12.57
CA LYS A 82 -16.01 14.16 13.07
C LYS A 82 -14.62 13.93 12.51
N LYS A 83 -13.64 14.02 13.40
CA LYS A 83 -12.25 13.76 13.09
C LYS A 83 -12.03 12.26 12.83
N PRO A 84 -11.14 11.89 11.90
CA PRO A 84 -10.78 10.49 11.70
C PRO A 84 -10.04 9.99 12.94
N ILE A 85 -10.24 8.70 13.25
CA ILE A 85 -9.40 7.99 14.21
C ILE A 85 -8.07 7.70 13.51
N VAL A 86 -6.95 7.86 14.21
CA VAL A 86 -5.62 7.42 13.76
C VAL A 86 -5.19 6.25 14.64
N ALA A 87 -4.81 5.13 14.02
CA ALA A 87 -4.32 3.94 14.70
C ALA A 87 -3.04 3.42 14.05
N VAL A 88 -2.08 3.01 14.87
CA VAL A 88 -0.80 2.44 14.42
C VAL A 88 -0.95 0.92 14.34
N GLY A 89 -0.55 0.36 13.21
CA GLY A 89 -0.65 -1.05 12.90
C GLY A 89 0.70 -1.77 12.89
N ALA A 90 0.82 -2.73 11.99
CA ALA A 90 1.98 -3.61 11.91
C ALA A 90 3.27 -2.84 11.57
N ALA A 91 4.37 -3.24 12.22
CA ALA A 91 5.71 -2.72 11.97
C ALA A 91 6.53 -3.55 10.97
N ALA A 92 6.06 -4.76 10.65
CA ALA A 92 6.71 -5.71 9.75
C ALA A 92 5.67 -6.70 9.20
N SER A 93 6.09 -7.46 8.18
CA SER A 93 5.26 -8.49 7.54
C SER A 93 4.84 -9.60 8.51
N MET A 94 3.83 -10.38 8.16
CA MET A 94 3.33 -11.49 8.98
C MET A 94 4.39 -12.58 9.28
N THR A 95 5.39 -12.74 8.40
CA THR A 95 6.51 -13.67 8.60
C THR A 95 7.68 -13.05 9.36
N GLY A 96 7.60 -11.76 9.69
CA GLY A 96 8.66 -11.01 10.36
C GLY A 96 9.86 -10.70 9.47
N GLN A 97 9.74 -10.89 8.15
CA GLN A 97 10.79 -10.48 7.21
C GLN A 97 10.91 -8.95 7.22
N ALA A 98 12.15 -8.47 7.39
CA ALA A 98 12.46 -7.06 7.27
C ALA A 98 12.17 -6.61 5.84
N HIS A 99 11.34 -5.59 5.69
CA HIS A 99 11.08 -4.95 4.41
C HIS A 99 12.16 -3.89 4.18
N ASP A 100 13.05 -4.12 3.22
CA ASP A 100 13.98 -3.08 2.76
C ASP A 100 13.17 -2.02 2.00
N CYS A 101 12.92 -0.89 2.64
CA CYS A 101 12.20 0.22 2.01
C CYS A 101 13.05 0.79 0.87
N ASP A 102 12.61 0.59 -0.37
CA ASP A 102 13.25 1.25 -1.50
C ASP A 102 13.01 2.75 -1.36
N CYS A 103 14.09 3.54 -1.25
CA CYS A 103 14.05 5.01 -1.12
C CYS A 103 13.51 5.72 -2.38
N PHE A 104 12.52 5.15 -3.07
CA PHE A 104 11.81 5.74 -4.20
C PHE A 104 11.12 7.03 -3.77
N HIS A 105 10.41 6.99 -2.66
CA HIS A 105 9.75 8.14 -2.05
C HIS A 105 10.69 9.01 -1.20
N GLY A 106 12.01 8.83 -1.28
CA GLY A 106 12.99 9.50 -0.41
C GLY A 106 13.19 8.79 0.94
N ILE A 107 14.18 9.23 1.72
CA ILE A 107 14.57 8.58 2.98
C ILE A 107 13.44 8.58 4.02
N ASP A 108 12.57 9.58 3.94
CA ASP A 108 11.42 9.77 4.82
C ASP A 108 10.08 9.38 4.17
N GLY A 109 10.05 8.88 2.94
CA GLY A 109 8.80 8.56 2.24
C GLY A 109 8.05 9.76 1.64
N LEU A 110 8.54 10.99 1.81
CA LEU A 110 7.92 12.21 1.27
C LEU A 110 8.94 13.15 0.58
N GLY A 111 10.00 12.59 0.01
CA GLY A 111 10.98 13.32 -0.78
C GLY A 111 11.92 14.19 0.05
N GLY A 112 12.17 13.85 1.31
CA GLY A 112 12.99 14.61 2.25
C GLY A 112 12.27 15.82 2.84
N ILE A 113 10.94 15.81 2.88
CA ILE A 113 10.13 16.95 3.29
C ILE A 113 10.44 17.40 4.72
N HIS A 114 10.80 16.47 5.60
CA HIS A 114 11.08 16.79 6.99
C HIS A 114 12.35 17.60 7.20
N GLU A 115 13.30 17.51 6.26
CA GLU A 115 14.52 18.33 6.24
C GLU A 115 14.30 19.63 5.45
N LYS A 116 13.59 19.55 4.32
CA LYS A 116 13.33 20.70 3.44
C LYS A 116 12.37 21.71 4.06
N MET A 117 11.37 21.23 4.81
CA MET A 117 10.32 22.05 5.41
C MET A 117 9.99 21.57 6.84
N PRO A 118 10.94 21.72 7.79
CA PRO A 118 10.78 21.22 9.16
C PRO A 118 9.57 21.83 9.89
N GLU A 119 9.13 23.03 9.50
CA GLU A 119 7.94 23.71 10.03
C GLU A 119 6.61 22.98 9.75
N TYR A 120 6.61 22.03 8.79
CA TYR A 120 5.46 21.18 8.46
C TYR A 120 5.61 19.74 9.00
N SER A 121 6.72 19.43 9.68
CA SER A 121 6.81 18.20 10.48
C SER A 121 5.81 18.26 11.64
N PRO A 122 5.22 17.13 12.07
CA PRO A 122 4.34 17.14 13.22
C PRO A 122 5.13 17.56 14.48
N PRO A 123 4.48 18.22 15.43
CA PRO A 123 5.04 18.42 16.76
C PRO A 123 5.51 17.07 17.35
N ARG A 124 6.68 17.03 17.98
CA ARG A 124 7.27 15.77 18.50
C ARG A 124 6.34 15.08 19.50
N GLU A 125 5.58 15.88 20.22
CA GLU A 125 4.59 15.43 21.19
C GLU A 125 3.53 14.55 20.51
N TRP A 126 3.15 14.85 19.26
CA TRP A 126 2.12 14.07 18.54
C TRP A 126 2.57 12.63 18.30
N CYS A 127 3.82 12.41 17.88
CA CYS A 127 4.36 11.07 17.71
C CYS A 127 4.44 10.30 19.04
N GLN A 128 4.86 11.00 20.11
CA GLN A 128 4.93 10.41 21.46
C GLN A 128 3.56 9.99 21.99
N LEU A 129 2.46 10.55 21.47
CA LEU A 129 1.12 10.11 21.87
C LEU A 129 0.83 8.68 21.45
N PHE A 130 1.60 8.04 20.56
CA PHE A 130 1.38 6.66 20.15
C PHE A 130 2.33 5.66 20.82
N SER A 131 3.25 6.13 21.68
CA SER A 131 4.14 5.23 22.42
C SER A 131 3.47 4.60 23.65
N ASP A 132 4.01 3.47 24.11
CA ASP A 132 3.53 2.74 25.28
C ASP A 132 3.59 3.57 26.58
N ASP A 133 4.51 4.53 26.65
CA ASP A 133 4.78 5.37 27.83
C ASP A 133 3.75 6.51 28.04
N ALA A 134 2.86 6.76 27.07
CA ALA A 134 1.97 7.93 27.06
C ALA A 134 0.77 7.89 28.06
N ARG A 135 0.85 7.08 29.13
CA ARG A 135 -0.33 6.63 29.89
C ARG A 135 -1.03 7.65 30.79
N GLU A 136 -0.48 8.83 31.10
CA GLU A 136 -1.11 9.72 32.09
C GLU A 136 -1.30 11.21 31.70
N GLY A 137 -0.80 11.68 30.54
CA GLY A 137 -0.87 13.11 30.17
C GLY A 137 -1.93 13.52 29.12
N ALA A 138 -2.51 12.57 28.38
CA ALA A 138 -3.13 12.86 27.08
C ALA A 138 -4.62 13.26 27.09
N LYS A 139 -5.34 13.13 28.22
CA LYS A 139 -6.79 13.41 28.26
C LYS A 139 -7.15 14.86 27.93
N ASN A 140 -6.25 15.81 28.18
CA ASN A 140 -6.44 17.23 27.86
C ASN A 140 -5.89 17.65 26.48
N ALA A 141 -5.13 16.79 25.79
CA ALA A 141 -4.56 17.10 24.47
C ALA A 141 -5.51 16.76 23.31
N ASN A 142 -6.40 15.78 23.49
CA ASN A 142 -7.22 15.22 22.41
C ASN A 142 -8.21 16.23 21.79
N SER A 143 -8.63 17.27 22.53
CA SER A 143 -9.56 18.28 22.00
C SER A 143 -8.94 19.17 20.92
N ALA A 144 -7.62 19.41 20.98
CA ALA A 144 -6.92 20.32 20.09
C ALA A 144 -6.36 19.64 18.81
N LEU A 145 -6.28 18.31 18.79
CA LEU A 145 -5.72 17.58 17.65
C LEU A 145 -6.70 17.57 16.46
N PRO A 146 -6.21 17.57 15.21
CA PRO A 146 -7.05 17.38 14.04
C PRO A 146 -7.59 15.94 13.88
N PHE A 147 -7.22 15.00 14.76
CA PHE A 147 -7.62 13.59 14.71
C PHE A 147 -7.98 13.07 16.10
N GLU A 148 -8.60 11.89 16.16
CA GLU A 148 -8.77 11.13 17.39
C GLU A 148 -7.70 10.03 17.49
N ILE A 149 -7.08 9.88 18.66
CA ILE A 149 -6.05 8.85 18.87
C ILE A 149 -6.69 7.52 19.25
N SER A 150 -6.39 6.45 18.51
CA SER A 150 -6.58 5.09 18.99
C SER A 150 -5.37 4.60 19.79
N ARG A 151 -5.65 3.86 20.87
CA ARG A 151 -4.67 3.11 21.66
C ARG A 151 -4.63 1.63 21.30
N MET A 152 -5.49 1.21 20.38
CA MET A 152 -5.55 -0.15 19.89
C MET A 152 -4.64 -0.25 18.68
N HIS A 153 -4.05 -1.44 18.48
CA HIS A 153 -3.43 -1.78 17.21
C HIS A 153 -4.45 -1.59 16.08
N ALA A 154 -4.03 -1.08 14.93
CA ALA A 154 -4.94 -0.66 13.86
C ALA A 154 -5.89 -1.79 13.40
N ALA A 155 -5.39 -3.01 13.24
CA ALA A 155 -6.23 -4.21 12.99
C ALA A 155 -7.36 -4.42 14.01
N ALA A 156 -7.11 -4.12 15.30
CA ALA A 156 -8.12 -4.25 16.35
C ALA A 156 -9.11 -3.08 16.34
N GLU A 157 -8.66 -1.85 16.05
CA GLU A 157 -9.56 -0.70 15.87
C GLU A 157 -10.47 -0.89 14.65
N MET A 158 -9.93 -1.44 13.56
CA MET A 158 -10.71 -1.82 12.37
C MET A 158 -11.85 -2.78 12.73
N LEU A 159 -11.56 -3.86 13.46
CA LEU A 159 -12.58 -4.81 13.92
C LEU A 159 -13.63 -4.14 14.83
N LYS A 160 -13.20 -3.27 15.75
CA LYS A 160 -14.11 -2.52 16.62
C LYS A 160 -15.06 -1.64 15.80
N ILE A 161 -14.55 -0.89 14.82
CA ILE A 161 -15.37 -0.06 13.93
C ILE A 161 -16.36 -0.91 13.14
N LEU A 162 -15.91 -2.03 12.55
CA LEU A 162 -16.79 -2.97 11.84
C LEU A 162 -17.85 -3.57 12.77
N GLN A 163 -17.51 -3.78 14.05
CA GLN A 163 -18.43 -4.31 15.04
C GLN A 163 -19.54 -3.30 15.41
N GLU A 164 -19.16 -2.04 15.58
CA GLU A 164 -20.04 -0.93 15.99
C GLU A 164 -20.95 -0.41 14.86
N HIS A 165 -20.63 -0.71 13.60
CA HIS A 165 -21.42 -0.31 12.43
C HIS A 165 -22.25 -1.47 11.85
N PRO A 166 -23.42 -1.21 11.25
CA PRO A 166 -24.16 -2.27 10.56
C PRO A 166 -23.29 -2.96 9.48
N PRO A 167 -23.45 -4.28 9.24
CA PRO A 167 -22.78 -4.95 8.14
C PRO A 167 -23.03 -4.24 6.79
N ASP A 168 -22.08 -4.34 5.87
CA ASP A 168 -22.19 -3.78 4.52
C ASP A 168 -22.23 -2.25 4.43
N THR A 169 -21.73 -1.55 5.46
CA THR A 169 -21.71 -0.08 5.50
C THR A 169 -20.33 0.57 5.48
N ILE A 170 -19.28 -0.17 5.82
CA ILE A 170 -17.90 0.32 5.84
C ILE A 170 -17.12 -0.30 4.66
N THR A 171 -16.58 0.53 3.77
CA THR A 171 -15.59 0.10 2.77
C THR A 171 -14.20 0.25 3.37
N ILE A 172 -13.36 -0.77 3.24
CA ILE A 172 -11.93 -0.67 3.60
C ILE A 172 -11.16 -0.39 2.32
N VAL A 173 -10.29 0.61 2.32
CA VAL A 173 -9.40 0.94 1.21
C VAL A 173 -7.97 0.71 1.70
N ALA A 174 -7.35 -0.36 1.24
CA ALA A 174 -5.96 -0.69 1.52
C ALA A 174 -5.07 -0.09 0.41
N LEU A 175 -4.26 0.88 0.79
CA LEU A 175 -3.29 1.59 -0.06
C LEU A 175 -1.86 1.07 0.15
N GLY A 176 -1.63 0.33 1.24
CA GLY A 176 -0.36 -0.31 1.57
C GLY A 176 -0.42 -1.83 1.66
N PRO A 177 0.62 -2.46 2.25
CA PRO A 177 0.64 -3.89 2.50
C PRO A 177 -0.57 -4.35 3.32
N LEU A 178 -1.14 -5.51 2.95
CA LEU A 178 -2.39 -6.01 3.52
C LEU A 178 -2.27 -6.55 4.96
N THR A 179 -1.16 -6.29 5.66
CA THR A 179 -0.82 -6.88 6.97
C THR A 179 -1.88 -6.57 8.03
N ASN A 180 -2.33 -5.31 8.15
CA ASN A 180 -3.36 -4.95 9.12
C ASN A 180 -4.70 -5.64 8.81
N CYS A 181 -5.08 -5.70 7.53
CA CYS A 181 -6.27 -6.41 7.08
C CYS A 181 -6.19 -7.91 7.39
N ALA A 182 -5.04 -8.55 7.11
CA ALA A 182 -4.82 -9.96 7.39
C ALA A 182 -4.80 -10.28 8.89
N LEU A 183 -4.21 -9.41 9.71
CA LEU A 183 -4.23 -9.53 11.18
C LEU A 183 -5.67 -9.38 11.72
N ALA A 184 -6.45 -8.45 11.19
CA ALA A 184 -7.85 -8.29 11.57
C ALA A 184 -8.66 -9.53 11.19
N ALA A 185 -8.52 -10.00 9.95
CA ALA A 185 -9.19 -11.18 9.44
C ALA A 185 -8.80 -12.45 10.19
N SER A 186 -7.53 -12.62 10.55
CA SER A 186 -7.04 -13.78 11.31
C SER A 186 -7.59 -13.79 12.74
N ARG A 187 -7.77 -12.62 13.34
CA ARG A 187 -8.23 -12.47 14.73
C ARG A 187 -9.73 -12.70 14.86
N ASP A 188 -10.53 -12.11 13.98
CA ASP A 188 -11.99 -12.27 13.96
C ASP A 188 -12.52 -12.21 12.51
N PRO A 189 -12.48 -13.35 11.79
CA PRO A 189 -12.90 -13.40 10.40
C PRO A 189 -14.37 -12.99 10.22
N ALA A 190 -15.23 -13.36 11.17
CA ALA A 190 -16.67 -13.10 11.07
C ALA A 190 -16.96 -11.60 11.16
N THR A 191 -16.27 -10.87 12.04
CA THR A 191 -16.38 -9.42 12.13
C THR A 191 -15.71 -8.73 10.95
N PHE A 192 -14.53 -9.18 10.52
CA PHE A 192 -13.82 -8.60 9.37
C PHE A 192 -14.69 -8.68 8.09
N LEU A 193 -15.32 -9.82 7.85
CA LEU A 193 -16.17 -10.04 6.70
C LEU A 193 -17.42 -9.14 6.67
N ARG A 194 -17.77 -8.43 7.75
CA ARG A 194 -18.87 -7.45 7.77
C ARG A 194 -18.58 -6.19 6.95
N CYS A 195 -17.35 -5.96 6.53
CA CYS A 195 -17.04 -4.87 5.61
C CYS A 195 -17.88 -5.00 4.34
N LYS A 196 -18.28 -3.85 3.77
CA LYS A 196 -19.01 -3.80 2.50
C LYS A 196 -18.17 -4.37 1.37
N GLU A 197 -16.93 -3.95 1.34
CA GLU A 197 -15.95 -4.29 0.32
C GLU A 197 -14.56 -3.92 0.83
N LEU A 198 -13.56 -4.67 0.41
CA LEU A 198 -12.15 -4.31 0.50
C LEU A 198 -11.65 -3.87 -0.88
N VAL A 199 -11.27 -2.60 -1.01
CA VAL A 199 -10.62 -2.03 -2.19
C VAL A 199 -9.12 -2.08 -1.95
N VAL A 200 -8.37 -2.69 -2.86
CA VAL A 200 -6.92 -2.91 -2.69
C VAL A 200 -6.17 -2.25 -3.82
N MET A 201 -5.27 -1.31 -3.50
CA MET A 201 -4.19 -0.93 -4.41
C MET A 201 -3.12 -2.01 -4.32
N GLY A 202 -2.93 -2.75 -5.41
CA GLY A 202 -1.86 -3.73 -5.47
C GLY A 202 -2.07 -4.82 -6.51
N GLY A 203 -1.01 -5.58 -6.72
CA GLY A 203 -0.95 -6.67 -7.68
C GLY A 203 -0.62 -6.23 -9.11
N ALA A 204 -0.21 -7.20 -9.92
CA ALA A 204 0.05 -7.06 -11.34
C ALA A 204 -0.43 -8.34 -12.04
N VAL A 205 -1.43 -8.22 -12.92
CA VAL A 205 -2.17 -9.38 -13.45
C VAL A 205 -1.64 -9.77 -14.82
N HIS A 206 -1.61 -8.82 -15.77
CA HIS A 206 -1.15 -9.03 -17.14
C HIS A 206 0.04 -8.13 -17.53
N VAL A 207 0.50 -7.31 -16.60
CA VAL A 207 1.67 -6.44 -16.76
C VAL A 207 2.78 -6.86 -15.80
N PRO A 208 4.05 -6.52 -16.09
CA PRO A 208 5.13 -6.73 -15.15
C PRO A 208 4.89 -6.00 -13.82
N GLY A 209 5.38 -6.60 -12.73
CA GLY A 209 5.45 -5.96 -11.42
C GLY A 209 6.41 -4.78 -11.38
N ASN A 210 6.30 -3.96 -10.33
CA ASN A 210 7.17 -2.81 -10.09
C ASN A 210 8.27 -3.10 -9.04
N THR A 211 8.22 -4.25 -8.36
CA THR A 211 9.27 -4.71 -7.43
C THR A 211 10.04 -5.90 -7.98
N THR A 212 9.31 -6.93 -8.41
CA THR A 212 9.86 -8.03 -9.22
C THR A 212 9.17 -8.02 -10.58
N PRO A 213 9.61 -8.82 -11.57
CA PRO A 213 8.87 -8.96 -12.82
C PRO A 213 7.40 -9.41 -12.65
N PHE A 214 7.02 -9.97 -11.50
CA PHE A 214 5.69 -10.55 -11.25
C PHE A 214 4.95 -9.94 -10.05
N ALA A 215 5.64 -9.19 -9.18
CA ALA A 215 5.08 -8.68 -7.95
C ALA A 215 5.05 -7.14 -7.93
N GLU A 216 3.90 -6.65 -7.53
CA GLU A 216 3.70 -5.26 -7.14
C GLU A 216 4.13 -5.06 -5.68
N ALA A 217 4.64 -3.87 -5.36
CA ALA A 217 5.26 -3.52 -4.08
C ALA A 217 4.43 -3.85 -2.84
N ASN A 218 3.15 -3.46 -2.77
CA ASN A 218 2.29 -3.71 -1.61
C ASN A 218 2.06 -5.20 -1.39
N ILE A 219 1.80 -5.94 -2.47
CA ILE A 219 1.63 -7.39 -2.40
C ILE A 219 2.95 -8.08 -2.06
N TYR A 220 4.08 -7.61 -2.58
CA TYR A 220 5.41 -8.17 -2.30
C TYR A 220 5.84 -7.93 -0.86
N ALA A 221 5.54 -6.76 -0.30
CA ALA A 221 5.90 -6.38 1.06
C ALA A 221 5.31 -7.32 2.13
N ASP A 222 4.14 -7.89 1.88
CA ASP A 222 3.57 -8.96 2.69
C ASP A 222 2.71 -9.93 1.87
N ALA A 223 3.38 -10.76 1.07
CA ALA A 223 2.72 -11.74 0.22
C ALA A 223 1.85 -12.74 1.01
N HIS A 224 2.20 -13.00 2.27
CA HIS A 224 1.41 -13.88 3.14
C HIS A 224 0.11 -13.23 3.57
N ALA A 225 0.16 -11.95 3.97
CA ALA A 225 -1.04 -11.19 4.26
C ALA A 225 -1.96 -11.08 3.04
N ALA A 226 -1.38 -10.83 1.85
CA ALA A 226 -2.14 -10.79 0.61
C ALA A 226 -2.81 -12.13 0.30
N ALA A 227 -2.08 -13.25 0.40
CA ALA A 227 -2.63 -14.58 0.16
C ALA A 227 -3.76 -14.91 1.13
N LEU A 228 -3.60 -14.56 2.40
CA LEU A 228 -4.63 -14.72 3.42
C LEU A 228 -5.89 -13.93 3.08
N VAL A 229 -5.75 -12.64 2.78
CA VAL A 229 -6.91 -11.79 2.47
C VAL A 229 -7.60 -12.25 1.19
N PHE A 230 -6.85 -12.57 0.14
CA PHE A 230 -7.43 -13.00 -1.14
C PHE A 230 -8.14 -14.35 -1.01
N SER A 231 -7.65 -15.26 -0.16
CA SER A 231 -8.32 -16.54 0.11
C SER A 231 -9.75 -16.38 0.66
N LEU A 232 -10.05 -15.27 1.34
CA LEU A 232 -11.37 -14.97 1.89
C LEU A 232 -12.42 -14.62 0.82
N THR A 233 -11.99 -14.40 -0.43
CA THR A 233 -12.90 -14.23 -1.57
C THR A 233 -13.54 -15.56 -1.99
N PHE A 234 -13.00 -16.69 -1.53
CA PHE A 234 -13.48 -18.02 -1.83
C PHE A 234 -14.29 -18.64 -0.67
N PRO A 235 -15.35 -19.45 -0.93
CA PRO A 235 -16.16 -20.06 0.13
C PRO A 235 -15.41 -20.99 1.08
N ASP A 236 -14.30 -21.56 0.62
CA ASP A 236 -13.39 -22.37 1.43
C ASP A 236 -11.94 -21.85 1.29
N PRO A 237 -11.55 -20.87 2.12
CA PRO A 237 -10.23 -20.27 2.06
C PRO A 237 -9.08 -21.28 2.18
N SER A 238 -9.31 -22.42 2.83
CA SER A 238 -8.28 -23.46 3.02
C SER A 238 -7.79 -24.09 1.72
N LEU A 239 -8.59 -24.02 0.65
CA LEU A 239 -8.24 -24.58 -0.67
C LEU A 239 -7.30 -23.68 -1.47
N THR A 240 -7.22 -22.40 -1.12
CA THR A 240 -6.39 -21.40 -1.82
C THR A 240 -5.23 -20.89 -0.97
N MET A 241 -5.19 -21.25 0.32
CA MET A 241 -4.09 -20.90 1.22
C MET A 241 -2.87 -21.81 1.02
N PRO A 242 -1.63 -21.30 1.13
CA PRO A 242 -0.45 -22.15 1.04
C PRO A 242 -0.37 -23.15 2.22
N SER A 243 -0.01 -24.40 1.92
CA SER A 243 -0.01 -25.53 2.87
C SER A 243 0.89 -25.34 4.11
N SER A 244 1.90 -24.49 4.02
CA SER A 244 2.80 -24.12 5.12
C SER A 244 2.10 -23.33 6.25
N PHE A 245 0.85 -22.91 6.04
CA PHE A 245 0.06 -22.11 6.98
C PHE A 245 -1.12 -22.87 7.61
N GLY A 246 -1.21 -24.19 7.39
CA GLY A 246 -2.03 -25.05 8.24
C GLY A 246 -1.51 -24.98 9.69
N PRO A 247 -2.38 -25.03 10.72
CA PRO A 247 -1.93 -24.87 12.10
C PRO A 247 -0.84 -25.90 12.39
N ALA A 248 0.33 -25.42 12.82
CA ALA A 248 1.38 -26.24 13.40
C ALA A 248 0.92 -26.77 14.78
N SER A 249 -0.14 -27.57 14.79
CA SER A 249 -0.48 -28.48 15.87
C SER A 249 -1.42 -29.54 15.31
N SER A 250 -1.02 -30.79 15.54
CA SER A 250 -1.81 -32.01 15.35
C SER A 250 -2.99 -32.11 16.34
N THR A 251 -3.73 -31.01 16.49
CA THR A 251 -5.04 -30.97 17.11
C THR A 251 -5.91 -30.05 16.27
N ALA A 252 -6.26 -30.50 15.06
CA ALA A 252 -7.49 -30.07 14.41
C ALA A 252 -8.66 -30.53 15.30
N SER A 253 -8.89 -29.79 16.40
CA SER A 253 -10.24 -29.66 16.91
C SER A 253 -11.00 -29.04 15.76
N GLU A 254 -11.89 -29.84 15.17
CA GLU A 254 -12.98 -29.39 14.33
C GLU A 254 -13.66 -28.19 15.02
N THR A 255 -13.20 -26.98 14.73
CA THR A 255 -14.05 -25.80 14.79
C THR A 255 -14.99 -25.93 13.61
N SER A 256 -15.96 -26.83 13.79
CA SER A 256 -17.22 -26.83 13.08
C SER A 256 -17.85 -25.47 13.33
N VAL A 257 -17.53 -24.51 12.45
CA VAL A 257 -18.26 -23.26 12.34
C VAL A 257 -19.70 -23.66 12.08
N ALA A 258 -20.55 -23.29 13.03
CA ALA A 258 -21.91 -23.78 13.20
C ALA A 258 -22.70 -23.77 11.89
N HIS A 259 -23.36 -24.90 11.62
CA HIS A 259 -24.35 -25.03 10.56
C HIS A 259 -25.46 -23.99 10.73
N GLY A 260 -25.61 -23.08 9.75
CA GLY A 260 -26.82 -22.26 9.61
C GLY A 260 -26.69 -20.87 8.97
N GLN A 261 -25.49 -20.29 8.88
CA GLN A 261 -25.27 -19.02 8.18
C GLN A 261 -24.50 -19.27 6.89
N ALA A 262 -24.99 -18.74 5.76
CA ALA A 262 -24.26 -18.77 4.50
C ALA A 262 -22.83 -18.27 4.73
N LYS A 263 -21.81 -19.06 4.38
CA LYS A 263 -20.41 -18.64 4.45
C LYS A 263 -20.26 -17.39 3.57
N ARG A 264 -20.17 -16.22 4.19
CA ARG A 264 -19.99 -14.94 3.51
C ARG A 264 -18.54 -14.88 3.01
N CYS A 265 -18.35 -14.60 1.73
CA CYS A 265 -17.04 -14.30 1.15
C CYS A 265 -16.75 -12.81 1.23
N LEU A 266 -15.48 -12.45 1.22
CA LEU A 266 -15.03 -11.08 1.07
C LEU A 266 -15.34 -10.58 -0.35
N SER A 267 -16.02 -9.44 -0.45
CA SER A 267 -16.06 -8.68 -1.70
C SER A 267 -14.76 -7.88 -1.80
N LEU A 268 -13.95 -8.18 -2.81
CA LEU A 268 -12.66 -7.53 -3.04
C LEU A 268 -12.62 -6.91 -4.42
N THR A 269 -12.25 -5.63 -4.49
CA THR A 269 -11.96 -4.94 -5.75
C THR A 269 -10.48 -4.59 -5.79
N LEU A 270 -9.79 -5.15 -6.79
CA LEU A 270 -8.36 -4.96 -6.97
C LEU A 270 -8.10 -3.84 -7.98
N PHE A 271 -7.17 -2.95 -7.64
CA PHE A 271 -6.57 -1.95 -8.54
C PHE A 271 -5.11 -2.35 -8.80
N PRO A 272 -4.88 -3.30 -9.72
CA PRO A 272 -3.54 -3.74 -10.07
C PRO A 272 -2.85 -2.71 -10.98
N LEU A 273 -1.55 -2.92 -11.18
CA LEU A 273 -0.72 -2.12 -12.08
C LEU A 273 -1.30 -2.01 -13.50
N ASP A 274 -2.05 -3.03 -13.96
CA ASP A 274 -2.78 -3.03 -15.22
C ASP A 274 -3.70 -1.81 -15.39
N ILE A 275 -4.27 -1.33 -14.28
CA ILE A 275 -5.19 -0.19 -14.24
C ILE A 275 -4.42 1.07 -13.85
N THR A 276 -3.61 1.01 -12.79
CA THR A 276 -3.04 2.23 -12.21
C THR A 276 -1.93 2.84 -13.07
N THR A 277 -1.17 2.04 -13.82
CA THR A 277 -0.02 2.52 -14.61
C THR A 277 -0.42 3.45 -15.76
N THR A 278 -1.68 3.40 -16.21
CA THR A 278 -2.20 4.26 -17.27
C THR A 278 -2.71 5.61 -16.75
N HIS A 279 -2.84 5.77 -15.43
CA HIS A 279 -3.36 6.99 -14.80
C HIS A 279 -2.19 7.92 -14.46
N LEU A 280 -1.88 8.78 -15.41
CA LEU A 280 -0.72 9.65 -15.36
C LEU A 280 -1.08 11.07 -14.93
N MET A 281 -0.31 11.62 -14.01
CA MET A 281 -0.29 13.05 -13.71
C MET A 281 0.98 13.66 -14.28
N HIS A 282 0.82 14.59 -15.22
CA HIS A 282 1.97 15.29 -15.82
C HIS A 282 2.42 16.46 -14.95
N ARG A 283 3.73 16.72 -14.95
CA ARG A 283 4.35 17.82 -14.18
C ARG A 283 3.77 19.18 -14.54
N GLU A 284 3.49 19.43 -15.81
CA GLU A 284 2.93 20.71 -16.27
C GLU A 284 1.51 20.93 -15.75
N ASP A 285 0.63 19.93 -15.90
CA ASP A 285 -0.75 19.99 -15.42
C ASP A 285 -0.80 20.20 -13.90
N PHE A 286 0.04 19.48 -13.15
CA PHE A 286 0.16 19.64 -11.70
C PHE A 286 0.61 21.06 -11.33
N ASN A 287 1.70 21.55 -11.94
CA ASN A 287 2.22 22.88 -11.66
C ASN A 287 1.21 23.98 -12.00
N GLN A 288 0.47 23.82 -13.10
CA GLN A 288 -0.57 24.75 -13.50
C GLN A 288 -1.73 24.76 -12.50
N ALA A 289 -2.16 23.58 -12.04
CA ALA A 289 -3.22 23.46 -11.03
C ALA A 289 -2.82 24.10 -9.69
N MET A 290 -1.54 23.98 -9.29
CA MET A 290 -1.03 24.50 -8.04
C MET A 290 -0.62 25.98 -8.07
N ALA A 291 -0.47 26.59 -9.26
CA ALA A 291 0.19 27.88 -9.44
C ALA A 291 -0.38 29.00 -8.56
N ASN A 292 -1.70 29.17 -8.55
CA ASN A 292 -2.35 30.24 -7.79
C ASN A 292 -2.18 30.05 -6.27
N ASP A 293 -2.43 28.84 -5.76
CA ASP A 293 -2.35 28.58 -4.32
C ASP A 293 -0.89 28.64 -3.81
N VAL A 294 0.09 28.27 -4.65
CA VAL A 294 1.51 28.45 -4.32
C VAL A 294 1.89 29.93 -4.31
N GLU A 295 1.41 30.72 -5.26
CA GLU A 295 1.62 32.19 -5.30
C GLU A 295 0.98 32.88 -4.08
N ASP A 296 -0.18 32.39 -3.65
CA ASP A 296 -0.90 32.86 -2.46
C ASP A 296 -0.24 32.43 -1.13
N ASP A 297 0.84 31.65 -1.17
CA ASP A 297 1.53 31.12 0.02
C ASP A 297 0.67 30.16 0.86
N SER A 298 -0.20 29.37 0.21
CA SER A 298 -0.97 28.31 0.90
C SER A 298 -0.03 27.26 1.51
N PRO A 299 -0.11 27.01 2.83
CA PRO A 299 0.64 25.95 3.51
C PRO A 299 0.54 24.59 2.82
N LEU A 300 -0.68 24.15 2.50
CA LEU A 300 -0.93 22.87 1.84
C LEU A 300 -0.33 22.85 0.44
N ALA A 301 -0.53 23.92 -0.34
CA ALA A 301 -0.04 23.99 -1.70
C ALA A 301 1.47 23.91 -1.78
N ARG A 302 2.18 24.64 -0.91
CA ARG A 302 3.64 24.61 -0.84
C ARG A 302 4.17 23.24 -0.41
N TRP A 303 3.54 22.63 0.58
CA TRP A 303 3.95 21.33 1.09
C TRP A 303 3.75 20.23 0.04
N VAL A 304 2.54 20.12 -0.54
CA VAL A 304 2.24 19.14 -1.59
C VAL A 304 3.11 19.36 -2.82
N SER A 305 3.32 20.61 -3.24
CA SER A 305 4.18 20.92 -4.40
C SER A 305 5.63 20.47 -4.18
N THR A 306 6.14 20.58 -2.96
CA THR A 306 7.50 20.14 -2.62
C THR A 306 7.62 18.62 -2.64
N CYS A 307 6.66 17.90 -2.05
CA CYS A 307 6.62 16.43 -2.08
C CYS A 307 6.51 15.91 -3.51
N VAL A 308 5.51 16.36 -4.27
CA VAL A 308 5.24 15.87 -5.64
C VAL A 308 6.35 16.24 -6.61
N SER A 309 6.99 17.42 -6.45
CA SER A 309 8.17 17.77 -7.26
C SER A 309 9.33 16.79 -7.05
N ALA A 310 9.56 16.33 -5.81
CA ALA A 310 10.59 15.33 -5.53
C ALA A 310 10.28 13.99 -6.21
N LEU A 311 9.01 13.58 -6.25
CA LEU A 311 8.58 12.39 -6.99
C LEU A 311 8.84 12.53 -8.49
N PHE A 312 8.45 13.66 -9.09
CA PHE A 312 8.74 13.90 -10.50
C PHE A 312 10.24 13.88 -10.80
N ASP A 313 11.08 14.46 -9.92
CA ASP A 313 12.54 14.45 -10.11
C ASP A 313 13.12 13.04 -10.00
N LYS A 314 12.58 12.21 -9.09
CA LYS A 314 12.94 10.81 -8.96
C LYS A 314 12.60 10.03 -10.23
N VAL A 315 11.37 10.13 -10.74
CA VAL A 315 10.96 9.45 -11.99
C VAL A 315 11.82 9.91 -13.16
N ALA A 316 12.06 11.21 -13.31
CA ALA A 316 12.93 11.74 -14.36
C ALA A 316 14.39 11.24 -14.23
N SER A 317 14.88 10.99 -13.02
CA SER A 317 16.21 10.42 -12.79
C SER A 317 16.30 8.95 -13.23
N GLN A 318 15.30 8.14 -12.91
CA GLN A 318 15.26 6.71 -13.27
C GLN A 318 15.10 6.51 -14.78
N THR A 319 14.21 7.26 -15.43
CA THR A 319 14.03 7.18 -16.89
C THR A 319 15.33 7.45 -17.64
N ARG A 320 16.15 8.41 -17.16
CA ARG A 320 17.48 8.67 -17.72
C ARG A 320 18.46 7.53 -17.47
N ALA A 321 18.42 6.92 -16.29
CA ALA A 321 19.33 5.82 -15.92
C ALA A 321 19.16 4.57 -16.80
N ILE A 322 17.93 4.27 -17.23
CA ILE A 322 17.62 3.11 -18.10
C ILE A 322 17.72 3.43 -19.60
N GLY A 323 18.33 4.56 -19.98
CA GLY A 323 18.53 4.95 -21.39
C GLY A 323 17.25 5.46 -22.08
N GLY A 324 16.18 5.71 -21.33
CA GLY A 324 14.96 6.32 -21.84
C GLY A 324 15.18 7.78 -22.22
N HIS A 325 14.58 8.21 -23.33
CA HIS A 325 14.50 9.62 -23.67
C HIS A 325 13.37 10.25 -22.86
N CYS A 326 13.70 10.87 -21.73
CA CYS A 326 12.86 11.98 -21.28
C CYS A 326 12.97 13.03 -22.39
N GLY A 327 11.86 13.53 -22.94
CA GLY A 327 11.91 14.78 -23.68
C GLY A 327 12.40 15.93 -22.79
N SER A 328 12.08 17.17 -23.16
CA SER A 328 12.13 18.32 -22.22
C SER A 328 11.68 17.90 -20.81
N SER A 329 12.31 18.42 -19.74
CA SER A 329 11.97 18.12 -18.34
C SER A 329 10.47 18.32 -18.01
N THR A 330 9.76 19.05 -18.86
CA THR A 330 8.32 19.31 -18.84
C THR A 330 7.44 18.09 -19.10
N ASN A 331 7.90 17.04 -19.80
CA ASN A 331 7.07 15.88 -20.15
C ASN A 331 7.13 14.72 -19.14
N THR A 332 7.56 14.99 -17.90
CA THR A 332 7.63 13.95 -16.86
C THR A 332 6.23 13.70 -16.31
N ALA A 333 5.85 12.44 -16.17
CA ALA A 333 4.58 12.02 -15.57
C ALA A 333 4.83 11.04 -14.42
N VAL A 334 3.94 11.04 -13.43
CA VAL A 334 3.93 10.08 -12.33
C VAL A 334 2.63 9.28 -12.40
N GLN A 335 2.71 8.00 -12.04
CA GLN A 335 1.53 7.12 -11.98
C GLN A 335 0.82 7.37 -10.65
N LEU A 336 -0.50 7.56 -10.69
CA LEU A 336 -1.33 7.74 -9.50
C LEU A 336 -1.97 6.41 -9.12
N HIS A 337 -1.28 5.64 -8.28
CA HIS A 337 -1.75 4.34 -7.81
C HIS A 337 -2.91 4.49 -6.81
N ASP A 338 -2.63 5.07 -5.66
CA ASP A 338 -3.55 5.13 -4.53
C ASP A 338 -4.77 6.05 -4.72
N PRO A 339 -4.65 7.25 -5.33
CA PRO A 339 -5.80 8.12 -5.51
C PRO A 339 -6.92 7.47 -6.33
N LEU A 340 -6.59 6.51 -7.20
CA LEU A 340 -7.59 5.81 -8.01
C LEU A 340 -8.50 4.92 -7.17
N CYS A 341 -7.98 4.29 -6.10
CA CYS A 341 -8.77 3.49 -5.17
C CYS A 341 -9.79 4.36 -4.42
N ILE A 342 -9.36 5.55 -3.98
CA ILE A 342 -10.24 6.53 -3.34
C ILE A 342 -11.26 7.08 -4.35
N TRP A 343 -10.85 7.38 -5.58
CA TRP A 343 -11.77 7.81 -6.63
C TRP A 343 -12.85 6.77 -6.90
N TYR A 344 -12.51 5.47 -6.95
CA TYR A 344 -13.47 4.39 -7.02
C TYR A 344 -14.39 4.34 -5.80
N ALA A 345 -13.85 4.44 -4.58
CA ALA A 345 -14.67 4.45 -3.37
C ALA A 345 -15.70 5.60 -3.40
N ILE A 346 -15.31 6.78 -3.91
CA ILE A 346 -16.20 7.94 -4.10
C ILE A 346 -17.26 7.62 -5.16
N THR A 347 -16.87 7.06 -6.30
CA THR A 347 -17.70 7.04 -7.51
C THR A 347 -18.36 5.71 -7.87
N SER A 348 -18.13 4.65 -7.08
CA SER A 348 -18.59 3.27 -7.34
C SER A 348 -20.10 3.10 -7.55
N ASP A 349 -20.93 4.05 -7.10
CA ASP A 349 -22.39 4.04 -7.24
C ASP A 349 -22.92 5.02 -8.30
N VAL A 350 -22.06 5.88 -8.84
CA VAL A 350 -22.44 6.93 -9.81
C VAL A 350 -21.81 6.78 -11.18
N LEU A 351 -20.65 6.14 -11.27
CA LEU A 351 -19.99 5.83 -12.53
C LEU A 351 -20.19 4.36 -12.91
N GLU A 352 -20.29 4.08 -14.21
CA GLU A 352 -20.38 2.73 -14.74
C GLU A 352 -18.99 2.05 -14.75
N TRP A 353 -18.51 1.68 -13.57
CA TRP A 353 -17.33 0.84 -13.43
C TRP A 353 -17.59 -0.55 -14.02
N LYS A 354 -16.68 -1.02 -14.88
CA LYS A 354 -16.74 -2.35 -15.48
C LYS A 354 -15.67 -3.22 -14.86
N THR A 355 -16.02 -4.48 -14.61
CA THR A 355 -15.03 -5.49 -14.26
C THR A 355 -14.12 -5.73 -15.45
N ALA A 356 -12.81 -5.83 -15.22
CA ALA A 356 -11.82 -6.02 -16.29
C ALA A 356 -11.99 -7.35 -17.03
N VAL A 357 -12.63 -8.35 -16.40
CA VAL A 357 -12.84 -9.68 -16.96
C VAL A 357 -14.28 -9.80 -17.47
N ASP A 358 -14.47 -9.81 -18.79
CA ASP A 358 -15.77 -10.07 -19.42
C ASP A 358 -16.13 -11.56 -19.24
N GLY A 359 -17.05 -11.86 -18.32
CA GLY A 359 -17.75 -13.14 -18.28
C GLY A 359 -17.04 -14.34 -17.62
N GLY A 360 -16.11 -14.13 -16.68
CA GLY A 360 -15.47 -15.24 -15.95
C GLY A 360 -14.76 -14.87 -14.64
N CYS A 361 -14.24 -15.89 -13.95
CA CYS A 361 -13.32 -15.78 -12.82
C CYS A 361 -11.88 -15.76 -13.34
N GLU A 362 -11.05 -14.90 -12.80
CA GLU A 362 -9.61 -14.90 -13.04
C GLU A 362 -8.86 -15.36 -11.80
N ASP A 363 -7.92 -16.30 -11.97
CA ASP A 363 -7.07 -16.82 -10.90
C ASP A 363 -5.87 -15.87 -10.72
N ILE A 364 -5.91 -15.07 -9.66
CA ILE A 364 -4.84 -14.11 -9.34
C ILE A 364 -3.82 -14.82 -8.45
N ARG A 365 -2.60 -14.94 -8.96
CA ARG A 365 -1.49 -15.55 -8.21
C ARG A 365 -0.68 -14.48 -7.51
N ILE A 366 -0.28 -14.78 -6.28
CA ILE A 366 0.62 -13.95 -5.49
C ILE A 366 2.00 -14.60 -5.49
N GLU A 367 3.01 -13.85 -5.90
CA GLU A 367 4.40 -14.29 -5.73
C GLU A 367 4.74 -14.25 -4.24
N THR A 368 4.83 -15.41 -3.61
CA THR A 368 5.41 -15.54 -2.26
C THR A 368 6.92 -15.74 -2.40
N THR A 369 7.74 -15.10 -1.56
CA THR A 369 9.20 -15.31 -1.51
C THR A 369 9.57 -16.77 -1.23
N GLU A 370 8.65 -17.54 -0.66
CA GLU A 370 8.71 -18.99 -0.45
C GLU A 370 8.21 -19.83 -1.63
N SER A 371 7.99 -19.24 -2.81
CA SER A 371 7.73 -20.04 -4.01
C SER A 371 8.96 -20.91 -4.19
N GLY A 372 8.84 -22.20 -3.84
CA GLY A 372 9.92 -23.14 -3.53
C GLY A 372 10.85 -23.49 -4.69
N TYR A 373 11.12 -22.53 -5.57
CA TYR A 373 12.11 -22.55 -6.61
C TYR A 373 13.50 -22.81 -6.03
N LEU A 374 13.85 -22.26 -4.86
CA LEU A 374 15.13 -22.58 -4.24
C LEU A 374 15.19 -24.05 -3.78
N GLU A 375 14.16 -24.54 -3.09
CA GLU A 375 14.06 -25.93 -2.63
C GLU A 375 14.02 -26.90 -3.82
N VAL A 376 13.31 -26.55 -4.90
CA VAL A 376 13.28 -27.31 -6.15
C VAL A 376 14.64 -27.27 -6.83
N VAL A 377 15.31 -26.11 -6.90
CA VAL A 377 16.66 -25.99 -7.46
C VAL A 377 17.66 -26.81 -6.65
N LYS A 378 17.61 -26.74 -5.31
CA LYS A 378 18.41 -27.58 -4.40
C LYS A 378 18.13 -29.06 -4.63
N TYR A 379 16.86 -29.46 -4.67
CA TYR A 379 16.46 -30.85 -4.90
C TYR A 379 16.96 -31.37 -6.25
N LEU A 380 16.77 -30.61 -7.32
CA LEU A 380 17.25 -30.95 -8.67
C LEU A 380 18.78 -31.04 -8.73
N TYR A 381 19.48 -30.11 -8.08
CA TYR A 381 20.93 -30.09 -7.97
C TYR A 381 21.46 -31.31 -7.21
N GLU A 382 20.88 -31.62 -6.05
CA GLU A 382 21.24 -32.78 -5.22
C GLU A 382 20.99 -34.13 -5.91
N HIS A 383 20.01 -34.18 -6.82
CA HIS A 383 19.63 -35.40 -7.54
C HIS A 383 20.23 -35.50 -8.96
N GLY A 384 21.23 -34.66 -9.28
CA GLY A 384 21.98 -34.79 -10.52
C GLY A 384 21.14 -34.58 -11.77
N ALA A 385 20.11 -33.72 -11.70
CA ALA A 385 19.54 -33.16 -12.92
C ALA A 385 20.71 -32.55 -13.73
N ASP A 386 20.64 -32.64 -15.06
CA ASP A 386 21.68 -32.22 -16.01
C ASP A 386 21.83 -30.68 -16.02
N VAL A 387 22.16 -30.12 -14.85
CA VAL A 387 22.26 -28.70 -14.51
C VAL A 387 23.72 -28.34 -14.59
N ASP A 388 24.25 -28.34 -15.81
CA ASP A 388 25.42 -27.52 -16.03
C ASP A 388 25.01 -26.05 -15.85
N ILE A 389 25.30 -25.52 -14.65
CA ILE A 389 25.05 -24.11 -14.28
C ILE A 389 25.83 -23.13 -15.15
N HIS A 390 26.81 -23.62 -15.94
CA HIS A 390 27.63 -22.86 -16.86
C HIS A 390 27.15 -22.98 -18.31
N THR A 391 26.29 -23.95 -18.64
CA THR A 391 25.80 -24.11 -20.01
C THR A 391 24.66 -23.13 -20.29
N ALA A 392 24.92 -22.24 -21.25
CA ALA A 392 23.89 -21.39 -21.82
C ALA A 392 22.96 -22.18 -22.74
N THR A 393 21.66 -21.88 -22.71
CA THR A 393 20.70 -22.32 -23.74
C THR A 393 21.13 -21.81 -25.12
N LYS A 394 20.47 -22.28 -26.19
CA LYS A 394 20.69 -21.80 -27.57
C LYS A 394 20.56 -20.28 -27.73
N ASN A 395 19.87 -19.62 -26.81
CA ASN A 395 19.67 -18.18 -26.78
C ASN A 395 20.68 -17.43 -25.89
N GLY A 396 21.69 -18.12 -25.34
CA GLY A 396 22.68 -17.52 -24.45
C GLY A 396 22.27 -17.42 -22.97
N TRP A 397 21.15 -18.04 -22.57
CA TRP A 397 20.67 -17.95 -21.19
C TRP A 397 21.24 -19.05 -20.31
N THR A 398 21.98 -18.69 -19.26
CA THR A 398 22.36 -19.61 -18.17
C THR A 398 21.22 -19.71 -17.15
N PRO A 399 21.20 -20.75 -16.29
CA PRO A 399 20.29 -20.80 -15.14
C PRO A 399 20.38 -19.56 -14.25
N LEU A 400 21.58 -18.99 -14.09
CA LEU A 400 21.79 -17.75 -13.35
C LEU A 400 21.11 -16.56 -14.03
N ASN A 401 21.23 -16.42 -15.35
CA ASN A 401 20.54 -15.38 -16.13
C ASN A 401 19.02 -15.53 -16.04
N ALA A 402 18.51 -16.76 -16.09
CA ALA A 402 17.10 -17.05 -15.93
C ALA A 402 16.59 -16.67 -14.53
N ALA A 403 17.31 -17.07 -13.47
CA ALA A 403 16.96 -16.72 -12.10
C ALA A 403 17.01 -15.20 -11.87
N ALA A 404 18.04 -14.53 -12.38
CA ALA A 404 18.20 -13.08 -12.26
C ALA A 404 17.10 -12.32 -13.02
N ASN A 405 16.77 -12.74 -14.25
CA ASN A 405 15.72 -12.10 -15.02
C ASN A 405 14.33 -12.26 -14.40
N ASN A 406 14.08 -13.38 -13.72
CA ASN A 406 12.82 -13.64 -13.01
C ASN A 406 12.82 -13.12 -11.56
N GLY A 407 13.86 -12.41 -11.12
CA GLY A 407 13.93 -11.83 -9.77
C GLY A 407 14.15 -12.83 -8.62
N HIS A 408 14.55 -14.07 -8.90
CA HIS A 408 14.72 -15.12 -7.89
C HIS A 408 16.07 -14.99 -7.15
N LEU A 409 16.19 -13.96 -6.30
CA LEU A 409 17.45 -13.60 -5.63
C LEU A 409 18.09 -14.78 -4.87
N GLU A 410 17.32 -15.56 -4.12
CA GLU A 410 17.87 -16.68 -3.36
C GLU A 410 18.36 -17.82 -4.27
N VAL A 411 17.74 -18.01 -5.43
CA VAL A 411 18.24 -18.92 -6.47
C VAL A 411 19.52 -18.36 -7.09
N VAL A 412 19.59 -17.05 -7.35
CA VAL A 412 20.81 -16.39 -7.85
C VAL A 412 21.97 -16.57 -6.88
N LYS A 413 21.76 -16.29 -5.58
CA LYS A 413 22.77 -16.50 -4.53
C LYS A 413 23.23 -17.94 -4.48
N TYR A 414 22.29 -18.89 -4.44
CA TYR A 414 22.60 -20.32 -4.41
C TYR A 414 23.41 -20.75 -5.64
N LEU A 415 22.99 -20.38 -6.85
CA LEU A 415 23.71 -20.72 -8.09
C LEU A 415 25.11 -20.11 -8.11
N TYR A 416 25.25 -18.85 -7.69
CA TYR A 416 26.55 -18.17 -7.60
C TYR A 416 27.50 -18.84 -6.60
N GLU A 417 27.01 -19.17 -5.40
CA GLU A 417 27.77 -19.90 -4.38
C GLU A 417 28.22 -21.30 -4.84
N HIS A 418 27.46 -21.92 -5.75
CA HIS A 418 27.78 -23.22 -6.33
C HIS A 418 28.57 -23.12 -7.65
N GLY A 419 29.06 -21.92 -7.98
CA GLY A 419 30.04 -21.70 -9.05
C GLY A 419 29.46 -21.18 -10.37
N ALA A 420 28.17 -20.84 -10.46
CA ALA A 420 27.60 -20.31 -11.69
C ALA A 420 28.32 -19.02 -12.10
N ASP A 421 28.71 -18.93 -13.38
CA ASP A 421 29.41 -17.76 -13.88
C ASP A 421 28.42 -16.60 -14.13
N VAL A 422 28.83 -15.40 -13.73
CA VAL A 422 28.10 -14.15 -14.00
C VAL A 422 28.32 -13.68 -15.44
N ASP A 423 29.39 -14.15 -16.09
CA ASP A 423 29.72 -13.83 -17.48
C ASP A 423 29.25 -14.92 -18.45
N ILE A 424 28.70 -14.51 -19.59
CA ILE A 424 28.31 -15.44 -20.66
C ILE A 424 29.56 -15.77 -21.48
N HIS A 425 30.15 -16.95 -21.26
CA HIS A 425 31.16 -17.47 -22.19
C HIS A 425 30.50 -17.94 -23.49
N HIS A 426 30.55 -17.11 -24.53
CA HIS A 426 30.28 -17.58 -25.88
C HIS A 426 31.35 -18.62 -26.26
N PRO A 427 30.98 -19.82 -26.73
CA PRO A 427 31.95 -20.70 -27.34
C PRO A 427 32.46 -19.98 -28.59
N THR A 428 33.72 -19.52 -28.55
CA THR A 428 34.40 -19.02 -29.73
C THR A 428 34.38 -20.14 -30.77
N LYS A 429 33.72 -19.90 -31.90
CA LYS A 429 33.82 -20.75 -33.08
C LYS A 429 35.28 -20.71 -33.54
N ASN A 430 36.06 -21.70 -33.13
CA ASN A 430 37.35 -22.01 -33.72
C ASN A 430 37.16 -22.73 -35.05
#